data_AF-A0A9R0SVZ4-F1
#
_entry.id   AF-A0A9R0SVZ4-F1
#
_cell.length_a   1.000
_cell.length_b   1.000
_cell.length_c   1.000
_cell.angle_alpha   90.00
_cell.angle_beta   90.00
_cell.angle_gamma   90.00
#
_symmetry.space_group_name_H-M   'P 1'
#
loop_
_entity.id
_entity.type
_entity.pdbx_description
1 polymer ?
#
loop_
_entity_poly.entity_id
_entity_poly.type
_entity_poly.pdbx_seq_one_letter_code
_entity_poly.pdbx_strand_id
1 'polypeptide(L)'
;MKWEEYFPSIPLVQPPHYKAEVLCCPKPTTVCDYLFRRQSECHNRNQYNTCFWMLVKSGEGENKAKEILKDTLPKDKNELLFQRFQMNYNNEPAMFRKGSCAYRQKVGEFAEVEANGDVVTRERWDVAVAHVDMGPDFWRKHPYVFNR
;
A
#
# COMPACT_ATOMS: atom_id res chain seq x y z
N MET A 1 -15.89 13.85 -5.11
CA MET A 1 -15.76 12.54 -4.45
C MET A 1 -15.71 11.48 -5.55
N LYS A 2 -14.88 10.44 -5.46
CA LYS A 2 -14.66 9.46 -6.56
C LYS A 2 -15.51 8.18 -6.47
N TRP A 3 -16.48 8.09 -5.55
CA TRP A 3 -17.22 6.84 -5.31
C TRP A 3 -17.90 6.28 -6.57
N GLU A 4 -18.66 7.11 -7.28
CA GLU A 4 -19.39 6.72 -8.49
C GLU A 4 -18.48 6.29 -9.65
N GLU A 5 -17.22 6.75 -9.67
CA GLU A 5 -16.21 6.33 -10.65
C GLU A 5 -15.83 4.85 -10.48
N TYR A 6 -15.78 4.36 -9.23
CA TYR A 6 -15.40 2.98 -8.90
C TYR A 6 -16.60 2.05 -8.67
N PHE A 7 -17.74 2.60 -8.25
CA PHE A 7 -18.96 1.84 -7.94
C PHE A 7 -20.19 2.47 -8.61
N PRO A 8 -20.27 2.48 -9.95
CA PRO A 8 -21.32 3.19 -10.68
C PRO A 8 -22.73 2.64 -10.40
N SER A 9 -22.84 1.37 -10.00
CA SER A 9 -24.11 0.70 -9.71
C SER A 9 -24.45 0.62 -8.22
N ILE A 10 -23.60 1.14 -7.33
CA ILE A 10 -23.81 1.08 -5.88
C ILE A 10 -23.93 2.51 -5.36
N PRO A 11 -25.13 3.00 -5.04
CA PRO A 11 -25.31 4.35 -4.54
C PRO A 11 -24.61 4.51 -3.18
N LEU A 12 -23.98 5.67 -2.96
CA LEU A 12 -23.40 6.00 -1.66
C LEU A 12 -24.52 6.34 -0.67
N VAL A 13 -24.85 5.40 0.21
CA VAL A 13 -25.95 5.55 1.17
C VAL A 13 -25.59 6.48 2.32
N GLN A 14 -24.33 6.48 2.75
CA GLN A 14 -23.84 7.31 3.86
C GLN A 14 -22.45 7.87 3.51
N PRO A 15 -22.15 9.14 3.83
CA PRO A 15 -20.81 9.68 3.64
C PRO A 15 -19.78 8.90 4.48
N PRO A 16 -18.59 8.60 3.93
CA PRO A 16 -17.54 7.94 4.70
C PRO A 16 -16.96 8.87 5.77
N HIS A 17 -16.64 8.30 6.93
CA HIS A 17 -16.01 9.00 8.03
C HIS A 17 -14.57 8.50 8.24
N TYR A 18 -13.65 9.42 8.55
CA TYR A 18 -12.25 9.11 8.78
C TYR A 18 -11.79 9.66 10.12
N LYS A 19 -10.96 8.88 10.82
CA LYS A 19 -10.21 9.34 11.99
C LYS A 19 -8.80 9.70 11.55
N ALA A 20 -8.31 10.86 11.98
CA ALA A 20 -6.95 11.32 11.73
C ALA A 20 -6.19 11.45 13.05
N GLU A 21 -4.89 11.18 12.99
CA GLU A 21 -3.95 11.37 14.09
C GLU A 21 -2.69 12.01 13.51
N VAL A 22 -2.09 12.94 14.26
CA VAL A 22 -0.85 13.60 13.88
C VAL A 22 0.28 13.06 14.73
N LEU A 23 1.29 12.49 14.07
CA LEU A 23 2.50 11.98 14.71
C LEU A 23 3.69 12.87 14.31
N CYS A 24 4.42 13.36 15.30
CA CYS A 24 5.62 14.16 15.07
C CYS A 24 6.86 13.26 15.02
N CYS A 25 7.52 13.19 13.87
CA CYS A 25 8.72 12.38 13.66
C CYS A 25 9.95 13.31 13.60
N PRO A 26 10.88 13.25 14.58
CA PRO A 26 11.98 14.21 14.67
C PRO A 26 13.09 13.99 13.64
N LYS A 27 13.14 12.82 12.99
CA LYS A 27 14.15 12.46 11.99
C LYS A 27 13.50 11.76 10.79
N PRO A 28 14.04 11.91 9.57
CA PRO A 28 13.59 11.16 8.40
C PRO A 28 13.58 9.65 8.62
N THR A 29 14.58 9.10 9.33
CA THR A 29 14.65 7.68 9.66
C THR A 29 13.43 7.20 10.44
N THR A 30 12.92 8.00 11.38
CA THR A 30 11.70 7.68 12.14
C THR A 30 10.46 7.62 11.24
N VAL A 31 10.40 8.43 10.19
CA VAL A 31 9.33 8.35 9.18
C VAL A 31 9.45 7.06 8.36
N CYS A 32 10.66 6.70 7.91
CA CYS A 32 10.91 5.46 7.18
C CYS A 32 10.52 4.23 8.01
N ASP A 33 10.94 4.16 9.27
CA ASP A 33 10.62 3.06 10.19
C ASP A 33 9.11 2.95 10.42
N TYR A 34 8.43 4.10 10.59
CA TYR A 34 6.98 4.15 10.72
C TYR A 34 6.29 3.58 9.48
N LEU A 35 6.67 4.01 8.28
CA LEU A 35 6.07 3.55 7.03
C LEU A 35 6.36 2.06 6.76
N PHE A 36 7.58 1.59 7.07
CA PHE A 36 7.94 0.18 6.98
C PHE A 36 7.09 -0.68 7.94
N ARG A 37 6.85 -0.20 9.17
CA ARG A 37 5.95 -0.87 10.11
C ARG A 37 4.52 -0.93 9.59
N ARG A 38 4.00 0.15 8.99
CA ARG A 38 2.66 0.15 8.36
C ARG A 38 2.57 -0.84 7.20
N GLN A 39 3.62 -0.94 6.38
CA GLN A 39 3.66 -1.94 5.31
C GLN A 39 3.72 -3.38 5.86
N SER A 40 4.49 -3.62 6.91
CA SER A 40 4.54 -4.91 7.61
C SER A 40 3.17 -5.29 8.20
N GLU A 41 2.47 -4.33 8.82
CA GLU A 41 1.10 -4.51 9.31
C GLU A 41 0.13 -4.87 8.16
N CYS A 42 0.25 -4.21 7.01
CA CYS A 42 -0.54 -4.50 5.80
C CYS A 42 -0.29 -5.94 5.33
N HIS A 43 0.97 -6.35 5.19
CA HIS A 43 1.33 -7.69 4.75
C HIS A 43 0.75 -8.77 5.66
N ASN A 44 0.95 -8.64 6.97
CA ASN A 44 0.48 -9.61 7.96
C ASN A 44 -1.05 -9.71 7.98
N ARG A 45 -1.74 -8.55 7.95
CA ARG A 45 -3.20 -8.49 7.91
C ARG A 45 -3.74 -9.09 6.62
N ASN A 46 -3.13 -8.79 5.47
CA ASN A 46 -3.57 -9.34 4.19
C ASN A 46 -3.40 -10.86 4.14
N GLN A 47 -2.25 -11.38 4.59
CA GLN A 47 -2.00 -12.82 4.62
C GLN A 47 -3.01 -13.54 5.52
N TYR A 48 -3.26 -13.02 6.73
CA TYR A 48 -4.28 -13.55 7.64
C TYR A 48 -5.67 -13.53 7.00
N ASN A 49 -6.09 -12.38 6.44
CA ASN A 49 -7.41 -12.22 5.83
C ASN A 49 -7.60 -13.14 4.63
N THR A 50 -6.55 -13.34 3.84
CA THR A 50 -6.57 -14.25 2.69
C THR A 50 -6.85 -15.68 3.16
N CYS A 51 -6.11 -16.17 4.16
CA CYS A 51 -6.38 -17.49 4.76
C CYS A 51 -7.79 -17.56 5.35
N PHE A 52 -8.20 -16.54 6.10
CA PHE A 52 -9.50 -16.50 6.78
C PHE A 52 -10.65 -16.61 5.79
N TRP A 53 -10.66 -15.77 4.75
CA TRP A 53 -11.73 -15.78 3.76
C TRP A 53 -11.70 -17.02 2.86
N MET A 54 -10.52 -17.60 2.60
CA MET A 54 -10.45 -18.89 1.90
C MET A 54 -11.04 -20.04 2.75
N LEU A 55 -10.78 -20.06 4.05
CA LEU A 55 -11.40 -21.02 4.98
C LEU A 55 -12.93 -20.85 5.00
N VAL A 56 -13.41 -19.61 5.17
CA VAL A 56 -14.85 -19.32 5.19
C VAL A 56 -15.51 -19.71 3.86
N LYS A 57 -14.89 -19.36 2.73
CA LYS A 57 -15.38 -19.73 1.39
C LYS A 57 -15.40 -21.25 1.17
N SER A 58 -14.53 -22.00 1.84
CA SER A 58 -14.51 -23.47 1.79
C SER A 58 -15.58 -24.16 2.64
N GLY A 59 -16.42 -23.38 3.35
CA GLY A 59 -17.51 -23.87 4.19
C GLY A 59 -17.18 -23.93 5.68
N GLU A 60 -15.99 -23.50 6.12
CA GLU A 60 -15.68 -23.39 7.54
C GLU A 60 -16.44 -22.22 8.17
N GLY A 61 -17.01 -22.39 9.36
CA GLY A 61 -17.60 -21.27 10.09
C GLY A 61 -16.53 -20.26 10.55
N GLU A 62 -16.89 -18.98 10.64
CA GLU A 62 -15.94 -17.91 10.98
C GLU A 62 -15.18 -18.15 12.30
N ASN A 63 -15.84 -18.67 13.33
CA ASN A 63 -15.19 -18.97 14.61
C ASN A 63 -14.16 -20.08 14.45
N LYS A 64 -14.47 -21.11 13.67
CA LYS A 64 -13.54 -22.20 13.40
C LYS A 64 -12.36 -21.73 12.55
N ALA A 65 -12.60 -20.84 11.58
CA ALA A 65 -11.51 -20.22 10.81
C ALA A 65 -10.57 -19.39 11.70
N LYS A 66 -11.12 -18.63 12.67
CA LYS A 66 -10.31 -17.90 13.67
C LYS A 66 -9.47 -18.85 14.52
N GLU A 67 -10.05 -19.95 15.01
CA GLU A 67 -9.32 -20.94 15.80
C GLU A 67 -8.23 -21.65 14.99
N ILE A 68 -8.48 -22.00 13.72
CA ILE A 68 -7.47 -22.59 12.83
C ILE A 68 -6.27 -21.65 12.65
N LEU A 69 -6.54 -20.35 12.53
CA LEU A 69 -5.49 -19.34 12.31
C LEU A 69 -4.86 -18.81 13.59
N LYS A 70 -5.38 -19.21 14.76
CA LYS A 70 -4.87 -18.80 16.05
C LYS A 70 -3.44 -19.30 16.23
N ASP A 71 -2.57 -18.42 16.73
CA ASP A 71 -1.15 -18.70 16.99
C ASP A 71 -0.33 -19.20 15.80
N THR A 72 -0.88 -19.14 14.58
CA THR A 72 -0.15 -19.50 13.36
C THR A 72 0.95 -18.49 13.04
N LEU A 73 2.08 -18.97 12.54
CA LEU A 73 3.15 -18.15 11.99
C LEU A 73 2.89 -17.81 10.51
N PRO A 74 3.62 -16.84 9.91
CA PRO A 74 3.48 -16.52 8.49
C PRO A 74 3.78 -17.71 7.56
N LYS A 75 4.69 -18.61 7.96
CA LYS A 75 4.99 -19.83 7.20
C LYS A 75 3.79 -20.78 7.17
N ASP A 76 3.16 -21.02 8.32
CA ASP A 76 2.00 -21.91 8.44
C ASP A 76 0.83 -21.41 7.59
N LYS A 77 0.63 -20.09 7.52
CA LYS A 77 -0.38 -19.46 6.65
C LYS A 77 -0.10 -19.70 5.17
N ASN A 78 1.16 -19.56 4.73
CA ASN A 78 1.54 -19.86 3.35
C ASN A 78 1.34 -21.35 3.02
N GLU A 79 1.70 -22.24 3.95
CA GLU A 79 1.51 -23.68 3.80
C GLU A 79 0.03 -24.05 3.72
N LEU A 80 -0.80 -23.44 4.58
CA LEU A 80 -2.26 -23.60 4.55
C LEU A 80 -2.86 -23.17 3.20
N LEU A 81 -2.46 -22.00 2.68
CA LEU A 81 -2.91 -21.53 1.36
C LEU A 81 -2.49 -22.48 0.24
N PHE A 82 -1.24 -22.93 0.27
CA PHE A 82 -0.70 -23.79 -0.76
C PHE A 82 -1.30 -25.20 -0.74
N GLN A 83 -1.29 -25.88 0.40
CA GLN A 83 -1.74 -27.27 0.49
C GLN A 83 -3.26 -27.39 0.33
N ARG A 84 -4.02 -26.53 1.02
CA ARG A 84 -5.49 -26.67 1.09
C ARG A 84 -6.20 -26.02 -0.09
N PHE A 85 -5.63 -24.96 -0.65
CA PHE A 85 -6.28 -24.17 -1.69
C PHE A 85 -5.47 -24.06 -2.99
N GLN A 86 -4.31 -24.73 -3.08
CA GLN A 86 -3.42 -24.66 -4.25
C GLN A 86 -3.07 -23.22 -4.64
N MET A 87 -2.98 -22.35 -3.63
CA MET A 87 -2.80 -20.92 -3.78
C MET A 87 -1.43 -20.48 -3.28
N ASN A 88 -0.63 -19.88 -4.15
CA ASN A 88 0.64 -19.27 -3.76
C ASN A 88 0.42 -17.80 -3.41
N TYR A 89 0.54 -17.45 -2.12
CA TYR A 89 0.37 -16.08 -1.64
C TYR A 89 1.26 -15.08 -2.39
N ASN A 90 2.47 -15.46 -2.81
CA ASN A 90 3.37 -14.55 -3.52
C ASN A 90 2.85 -14.12 -4.90
N ASN A 91 1.88 -14.84 -5.46
CA ASN A 91 1.23 -14.50 -6.72
C ASN A 91 0.07 -13.52 -6.54
N GLU A 92 -0.35 -13.22 -5.31
CA GLU A 92 -1.35 -12.18 -5.06
C GLU A 92 -0.88 -10.82 -5.58
N PRO A 93 -1.81 -9.97 -6.06
CA PRO A 93 -1.49 -8.62 -6.51
C PRO A 93 -0.64 -7.86 -5.48
N ALA A 94 0.40 -7.19 -5.98
CA ALA A 94 1.31 -6.44 -5.13
C ALA A 94 0.58 -5.37 -4.29
N MET A 95 -0.50 -4.80 -4.82
CA MET A 95 -1.37 -3.85 -4.10
C MET A 95 -1.92 -4.44 -2.80
N PHE A 96 -2.31 -5.72 -2.79
CA PHE A 96 -2.84 -6.37 -1.58
C PHE A 96 -1.72 -6.74 -0.60
N ARG A 97 -0.57 -7.19 -1.12
CA ARG A 97 0.55 -7.64 -0.28
C ARG A 97 1.40 -6.51 0.30
N LYS A 98 1.49 -5.38 -0.41
CA LYS A 98 2.42 -4.27 -0.12
C LYS A 98 1.71 -2.94 0.12
N GLY A 99 0.41 -2.85 -0.17
CA GLY A 99 -0.34 -1.61 -0.13
C GLY A 99 -0.02 -0.67 -1.30
N SER A 100 -0.35 0.60 -1.11
CA SER A 100 -0.10 1.68 -2.08
C SER A 100 0.76 2.75 -1.43
N CYS A 101 1.92 3.03 -2.03
CA CYS A 101 2.77 4.15 -1.66
C CYS A 101 2.55 5.29 -2.65
N ALA A 102 2.28 6.49 -2.15
CA ALA A 102 2.18 7.70 -2.95
C ALA A 102 3.33 8.65 -2.58
N TYR A 103 4.11 9.08 -3.57
CA TYR A 103 5.26 9.97 -3.36
C TYR A 103 5.43 10.91 -4.54
N ARG A 104 6.02 12.08 -4.28
CA ARG A 104 6.35 13.04 -5.33
C ARG A 104 7.60 12.59 -6.07
N GLN A 105 7.58 12.61 -7.39
CA GLN A 105 8.73 12.34 -8.24
C GLN A 105 8.86 13.40 -9.34
N LYS A 106 10.09 13.62 -9.81
CA LYS A 106 10.38 14.48 -10.95
C LYS A 106 9.99 13.73 -12.24
N VAL A 107 9.14 14.35 -13.05
CA VAL A 107 8.58 13.74 -14.29
C VAL A 107 9.22 14.34 -15.55
N GLY A 108 9.91 15.47 -15.43
CA GLY A 108 10.70 16.03 -16.52
C GLY A 108 11.19 17.45 -16.24
N GLU A 109 11.98 17.96 -17.18
CA GLU A 109 12.36 19.36 -17.30
C GLU A 109 11.78 19.88 -18.62
N PHE A 110 11.18 21.06 -18.58
CA PHE A 110 10.63 21.69 -19.77
C PHE A 110 11.14 23.12 -19.88
N ALA A 111 11.51 23.50 -21.09
CA ALA A 111 11.93 24.84 -21.44
C ALA A 111 10.67 25.68 -21.73
N GLU A 112 10.38 26.65 -20.88
CA GLU A 112 9.39 27.70 -21.14
C GLU A 112 10.11 28.95 -21.65
N VAL A 113 9.61 29.53 -22.73
CA VAL A 113 10.07 30.83 -23.21
C VAL A 113 9.25 31.90 -22.49
N GLU A 114 9.91 32.71 -21.67
CA GLU A 114 9.30 33.84 -21.00
C GLU A 114 9.00 34.99 -21.99
N ALA A 115 8.14 35.94 -21.59
CA ALA A 115 7.69 37.02 -22.46
C ALA A 115 8.84 37.97 -22.94
N ASN A 116 9.98 37.95 -22.25
CA ASN A 116 11.22 38.64 -22.59
C ASN A 116 12.09 37.87 -23.62
N GLY A 117 11.70 36.65 -24.00
CA GLY A 117 12.46 35.78 -24.90
C GLY A 117 13.47 34.86 -24.21
N ASP A 118 13.57 34.90 -22.87
CA ASP A 118 14.47 34.02 -22.11
C ASP A 118 13.90 32.60 -22.03
N VAL A 119 14.76 31.61 -22.21
CA VAL A 119 14.39 30.20 -22.04
C VAL A 119 14.66 29.78 -20.59
N VAL A 120 13.60 29.52 -19.83
CA VAL A 120 13.68 29.05 -18.45
C VAL A 120 13.36 27.57 -18.39
N THR A 121 14.31 26.78 -17.91
CA THR A 121 14.07 25.36 -17.60
C THR A 121 13.33 25.25 -16.28
N ARG A 122 12.11 24.70 -16.30
CA ARG A 122 11.32 24.41 -15.10
C ARG A 122 11.21 22.92 -14.86
N GLU A 123 11.33 22.52 -13.60
CA GLU A 123 11.14 21.13 -13.20
C GLU A 123 9.65 20.83 -13.02
N ARG A 124 9.18 19.72 -13.58
CA ARG A 124 7.84 19.18 -13.30
C ARG A 124 7.91 18.09 -12.25
N TRP A 125 7.08 18.23 -11.23
CA TRP A 125 6.86 17.21 -10.20
C TRP A 125 5.44 16.67 -10.29
N ASP A 126 5.27 15.37 -10.11
CA ASP A 126 3.97 14.69 -10.05
C ASP A 126 3.93 13.68 -8.90
N VAL A 127 2.75 13.15 -8.59
CA VAL A 127 2.56 12.11 -7.59
C VAL A 127 2.53 10.75 -8.27
N ALA A 128 3.54 9.93 -8.00
CA ALA A 128 3.54 8.52 -8.36
C ALA A 128 2.76 7.70 -7.33
N VAL A 129 2.05 6.68 -7.80
CA VAL A 129 1.49 5.62 -6.95
C VAL A 129 2.14 4.31 -7.33
N ALA A 130 2.72 3.61 -6.36
CA ALA A 130 3.42 2.34 -6.57
C ALA A 130 3.04 1.28 -5.51
N HIS A 131 3.16 0.01 -5.89
CA HIS A 131 2.91 -1.15 -5.02
C HIS A 131 4.23 -1.90 -4.77
N VAL A 132 5.16 -1.21 -4.11
CA VAL A 132 6.55 -1.66 -3.93
C VAL A 132 6.91 -1.74 -2.45
N ASP A 133 8.00 -2.45 -2.16
CA ASP A 133 8.55 -2.49 -0.80
C ASP A 133 9.20 -1.14 -0.47
N MET A 134 8.88 -0.57 0.69
CA MET A 134 9.42 0.70 1.19
C MET A 134 10.66 0.47 2.09
N GLY A 135 11.49 -0.51 1.74
CA GLY A 135 12.76 -0.78 2.40
C GLY A 135 13.90 0.18 1.99
N PRO A 136 15.14 -0.08 2.44
CA PRO A 136 16.29 0.79 2.19
C PRO A 136 16.56 1.10 0.72
N ASP A 137 16.34 0.13 -0.18
CA ASP A 137 16.50 0.31 -1.63
C ASP A 137 15.53 1.36 -2.20
N PHE A 138 14.30 1.40 -1.69
CA PHE A 138 13.31 2.38 -2.10
C PHE A 138 13.78 3.79 -1.73
N TRP A 139 14.15 4.01 -0.47
CA TRP A 139 14.59 5.33 -0.01
C TRP A 139 15.87 5.81 -0.70
N ARG A 140 16.81 4.90 -1.02
CA ARG A 140 18.02 5.24 -1.79
C ARG A 140 17.70 5.73 -3.21
N LYS A 141 16.68 5.17 -3.85
CA LYS A 141 16.22 5.58 -5.20
C LYS A 141 15.39 6.87 -5.19
N HIS A 142 14.90 7.29 -4.01
CA HIS A 142 14.01 8.44 -3.86
C HIS A 142 14.54 9.43 -2.79
N PRO A 143 15.79 9.91 -2.89
CA PRO A 143 16.40 10.77 -1.86
C PRO A 143 15.71 12.14 -1.74
N TYR A 144 15.09 12.60 -2.82
CA TYR A 144 14.35 13.86 -2.90
C TYR A 144 13.07 13.91 -2.04
N VAL A 145 12.62 12.77 -1.50
CA VAL A 145 11.45 12.75 -0.61
C VAL A 145 11.73 13.51 0.69
N PHE A 146 12.98 13.47 1.17
CA PHE A 146 13.39 14.14 2.41
C PHE A 146 14.33 15.33 2.19
N ASN A 147 15.00 15.40 1.04
CA ASN A 147 15.91 16.48 0.70
C ASN A 147 15.23 17.40 -0.32
N ARG A 148 14.80 18.58 0.11
CA ARG A 148 14.41 19.70 -0.77
C ARG A 148 15.45 20.79 -0.71
#